data_AF-A0A1S3X7C9-F1
#
_entry.id   AF-A0A1S3X7C9-F1
#
_cell.length_a   1.000
_cell.length_b   1.000
_cell.length_c   1.000
_cell.angle_alpha   90.00
_cell.angle_beta   90.00
_cell.angle_gamma   90.00
#
_symmetry.space_group_name_H-M   'P 1'
#
loop_
_entity.id
_entity.type
_entity.pdbx_description
1 polymer ?
#
loop_
_entity_poly.entity_id
_entity_poly.type
_entity_poly.pdbx_seq_one_letter_code
_entity_poly.pdbx_strand_id
1 'polypeptide(L)'
;PTGVHISNVVYENMKGTSSTDIAINLNCSNSVPCTDITLQHIQLTSATPKGKVTAYCKNAHGQQYGIEPDGPCLITSLKLLCSAELVGRTAAPTLLSVTLSQAENAHKEILAMNISSFNELGKLAWADCLKLYEDTFYQLNKSINNSGKTNDVQTWLSAAMGNHQICLNGFHDFQLSSHLEKFPSVLNDFSENLCNSLAINKATAIPSASLSTNPQLKGRRLLRGGVAWSEAGSTESHTGFLTSPDRKPLQQGTPIKADIVVAQDGSGNYHTISEALAAVNSMRNGTGRFVIYVKR
;
A
#
# COMPACT_ATOMS: atom_id res chain seq x y z
N PRO A 1 15.31 28.12 9.42
CA PRO A 1 13.89 28.22 8.98
C PRO A 1 13.15 26.92 9.33
N THR A 2 12.20 26.99 10.27
CA THR A 2 11.29 25.88 10.57
C THR A 2 10.26 25.80 9.45
N GLY A 3 10.37 24.78 8.61
CA GLY A 3 9.41 24.52 7.53
C GLY A 3 8.11 23.95 8.09
N VAL A 4 6.97 24.38 7.56
CA VAL A 4 5.67 23.76 7.83
C VAL A 4 5.61 22.45 7.04
N HIS A 5 5.39 21.33 7.72
CA HIS A 5 5.20 20.02 7.09
C HIS A 5 3.75 19.87 6.64
N ILE A 6 3.54 19.63 5.34
CA ILE A 6 2.21 19.45 4.74
C ILE A 6 2.02 17.98 4.41
N SER A 7 1.01 17.34 5.00
CA SER A 7 0.67 15.96 4.68
C SER A 7 -0.84 15.68 4.69
N ASN A 8 -1.23 14.55 4.07
CA ASN A 8 -2.61 14.04 3.97
C ASN A 8 -3.58 15.03 3.32
N VAL A 9 -3.20 15.58 2.17
CA VAL A 9 -4.00 16.56 1.42
C VAL A 9 -4.59 15.92 0.19
N VAL A 10 -5.91 16.06 -0.02
CA VAL A 10 -6.62 15.51 -1.17
C VAL A 10 -7.19 16.65 -2.01
N TYR A 11 -6.84 16.67 -3.30
CA TYR A 11 -7.42 17.52 -4.32
C TYR A 11 -8.20 16.64 -5.29
N GLU A 12 -9.52 16.81 -5.33
CA GLU A 12 -10.40 15.96 -6.11
C GLU A 12 -11.39 16.75 -6.97
N ASN A 13 -11.69 16.22 -8.17
CA ASN A 13 -12.78 16.67 -9.05
C ASN A 13 -12.71 18.16 -9.47
N MET A 14 -11.50 18.68 -9.62
CA MET A 14 -11.29 20.09 -10.00
C MET A 14 -11.35 20.23 -11.52
N LYS A 15 -12.14 21.18 -12.03
CA LYS A 15 -12.19 21.53 -13.45
C LYS A 15 -12.08 23.03 -13.63
N GLY A 16 -11.25 23.49 -14.56
CA GLY A 16 -11.10 24.93 -14.78
C GLY A 16 -10.07 25.30 -15.83
N THR A 17 -9.77 26.59 -15.90
CA THR A 17 -8.76 27.16 -16.77
C THR A 17 -7.70 27.90 -15.97
N SER A 18 -6.44 27.86 -16.43
CA SER A 18 -5.32 28.60 -15.85
C SER A 18 -4.93 29.77 -16.74
N SER A 19 -4.72 30.93 -16.13
CA SER A 19 -4.15 32.11 -16.79
C SER A 19 -2.63 32.05 -16.92
N THR A 20 -1.98 31.11 -16.22
CA THR A 20 -0.52 30.90 -16.20
C THR A 20 -0.14 29.56 -16.83
N ASP A 21 1.10 29.47 -17.31
CA ASP A 21 1.66 28.23 -17.91
C ASP A 21 1.79 27.08 -16.89
N ILE A 22 1.94 27.41 -15.60
CA ILE A 22 1.94 26.43 -14.51
C ILE A 22 0.55 26.45 -13.88
N ALA A 23 -0.21 25.36 -14.04
CA ALA A 23 -1.57 25.22 -13.50
C ALA A 23 -1.59 24.52 -12.13
N ILE A 24 -0.59 23.67 -11.85
CA ILE A 24 -0.40 23.02 -10.55
C ILE A 24 1.00 23.37 -10.08
N ASN A 25 1.13 23.92 -8.87
CA ASN A 25 2.42 24.30 -8.29
C ASN A 25 2.54 23.80 -6.85
N LEU A 26 3.26 22.68 -6.67
CA LEU A 26 3.58 22.09 -5.38
C LEU A 26 5.09 22.23 -5.11
N ASN A 27 5.50 23.40 -4.63
CA ASN A 27 6.91 23.72 -4.40
C ASN A 27 7.31 23.53 -2.93
N CYS A 28 7.53 22.28 -2.52
CA CYS A 28 7.88 21.94 -1.13
C CYS A 28 9.36 22.23 -0.83
N SER A 29 9.69 22.40 0.45
CA SER A 29 11.07 22.65 0.90
C SER A 29 11.95 21.45 0.61
N ASN A 30 13.24 21.67 0.34
CA ASN A 30 14.21 20.58 0.21
C ASN A 30 14.37 19.78 1.52
N SER A 31 14.25 20.45 2.67
CA SER A 31 14.46 19.86 3.99
C SER A 31 13.20 19.27 4.62
N VAL A 32 12.02 19.67 4.14
CA VAL A 32 10.73 19.21 4.65
C VAL A 32 9.84 18.90 3.45
N PRO A 33 9.68 17.61 3.08
CA PRO A 33 8.83 17.23 1.96
C PRO A 33 7.37 17.51 2.27
N CYS A 34 6.55 17.60 1.22
CA CYS A 34 5.13 17.36 1.37
C CYS A 34 4.85 15.88 1.12
N THR A 35 4.10 15.21 1.98
CA THR A 35 3.81 13.77 1.86
C THR A 35 2.32 13.50 1.76
N ASP A 36 1.93 12.31 1.30
CA ASP A 36 0.53 11.88 1.25
C ASP A 36 -0.41 12.86 0.52
N ILE A 37 0.09 13.52 -0.53
CA ILE A 37 -0.73 14.36 -1.40
C ILE A 37 -1.47 13.45 -2.39
N THR A 38 -2.78 13.67 -2.56
CA THR A 38 -3.59 12.90 -3.49
C THR A 38 -4.22 13.86 -4.51
N LEU A 39 -3.87 13.71 -5.79
CA LEU A 39 -4.50 14.42 -6.91
C LEU A 39 -5.42 13.46 -7.65
N GLN A 40 -6.72 13.76 -7.74
CA GLN A 40 -7.70 12.90 -8.40
C GLN A 40 -8.64 13.70 -9.31
N HIS A 41 -8.77 13.27 -10.56
CA HIS A 41 -9.76 13.83 -11.50
C HIS A 41 -9.65 15.35 -11.65
N ILE A 42 -8.44 15.85 -11.91
CA ILE A 42 -8.16 17.28 -12.10
C ILE A 42 -8.05 17.57 -13.60
N GLN A 43 -8.86 18.49 -14.12
CA GLN A 43 -8.87 18.90 -15.52
C GLN A 43 -8.66 20.42 -15.61
N LEU A 44 -7.42 20.83 -15.84
CA LEU A 44 -7.04 22.22 -16.01
C LEU A 44 -6.54 22.45 -17.43
N THR A 45 -7.12 23.43 -18.12
CA THR A 45 -6.74 23.83 -19.48
C THR A 45 -6.27 25.28 -19.52
N SER A 46 -5.59 25.71 -20.58
CA SER A 46 -5.20 27.12 -20.67
C SER A 46 -6.42 28.01 -20.89
N ALA A 47 -6.46 29.15 -20.20
CA ALA A 47 -7.42 30.21 -20.49
C ALA A 47 -7.15 30.88 -21.86
N THR A 48 -5.98 30.63 -22.47
CA THR A 48 -5.62 31.14 -23.79
C THR A 48 -5.80 30.07 -24.88
N PRO A 49 -6.33 30.41 -26.07
CA PRO A 49 -6.71 29.43 -27.11
C PRO A 49 -5.57 28.56 -27.68
N LYS A 50 -4.31 28.88 -27.38
CA LYS A 50 -3.11 28.15 -27.85
C LYS A 50 -2.13 27.83 -26.72
N GLY A 51 -2.47 28.14 -25.47
CA GLY A 51 -1.58 27.89 -24.35
C GLY A 51 -1.59 26.43 -23.93
N LYS A 52 -0.42 25.89 -23.61
CA LYS A 52 -0.29 24.61 -22.92
C LYS A 52 -0.04 24.90 -21.45
N VAL A 53 -0.74 24.21 -20.58
CA VAL A 53 -0.50 24.27 -19.14
C VAL A 53 0.35 23.08 -18.70
N THR A 54 1.12 23.26 -17.63
CA THR A 54 2.00 22.25 -17.05
C THR A 54 1.82 22.18 -15.53
N ALA A 55 2.32 21.11 -14.94
CA ALA A 55 2.35 20.92 -13.49
C ALA A 55 3.81 20.97 -13.01
N TYR A 56 4.07 21.73 -11.94
CA TYR A 56 5.36 21.84 -11.27
C TYR A 56 5.25 21.28 -9.85
N CYS A 57 6.07 20.28 -9.56
CA CYS A 57 6.16 19.64 -8.26
C CYS A 57 7.61 19.52 -7.83
N LYS A 58 7.92 19.92 -6.60
CA LYS A 58 9.24 19.84 -6.00
C LYS A 58 9.12 19.26 -4.60
N ASN A 59 9.85 18.18 -4.34
CA ASN A 59 9.84 17.43 -3.07
C ASN A 59 8.42 17.14 -2.52
N ALA A 60 7.50 16.85 -3.45
CA ALA A 60 6.10 16.57 -3.17
C ALA A 60 5.83 15.10 -3.47
N HIS A 61 5.41 14.35 -2.45
CA HIS A 61 5.24 12.91 -2.50
C HIS A 61 3.76 12.56 -2.37
N GLY A 62 3.28 11.61 -3.18
CA GLY A 62 1.87 11.26 -3.17
C GLY A 62 1.38 10.48 -4.39
N GLN A 63 0.07 10.50 -4.61
CA GLN A 63 -0.61 9.76 -5.68
C GLN A 63 -1.33 10.70 -6.64
N GLN A 64 -1.28 10.40 -7.94
CA GLN A 64 -1.99 11.17 -8.96
C GLN A 64 -2.79 10.23 -9.89
N TYR A 65 -4.06 10.57 -10.14
CA TYR A 65 -4.94 9.81 -11.02
C TYR A 65 -5.84 10.74 -11.84
N GLY A 66 -5.87 10.54 -13.16
CA GLY A 66 -6.74 11.31 -14.06
C GLY A 66 -6.48 12.81 -14.00
N ILE A 67 -5.22 13.21 -14.24
CA ILE A 67 -4.77 14.61 -14.20
C ILE A 67 -4.49 15.11 -15.61
N GLU A 68 -5.07 16.25 -15.95
CA GLU A 68 -4.80 17.02 -17.15
C GLU A 68 -4.44 18.46 -16.72
N PRO A 69 -3.28 19.02 -17.11
CA PRO A 69 -2.37 18.58 -18.19
C PRO A 69 -1.50 17.35 -17.88
N ASP A 70 -1.25 16.55 -18.93
CA ASP A 70 -0.49 15.30 -18.86
C ASP A 70 0.97 15.51 -18.41
N GLY A 71 1.38 14.79 -17.36
CA GLY A 71 2.76 14.69 -16.91
C GLY A 71 2.86 14.30 -15.43
N PRO A 72 3.88 13.51 -15.01
CA PRO A 72 4.02 13.14 -13.61
C PRO A 72 4.44 14.35 -12.78
N CYS A 73 3.58 14.79 -11.86
CA CYS A 73 3.91 15.87 -10.92
C CYS A 73 4.40 15.29 -9.59
N LEU A 74 3.59 14.48 -8.90
CA LEU A 74 3.97 13.94 -7.60
C LEU A 74 5.03 12.86 -7.74
N ILE A 75 6.02 12.90 -6.84
CA ILE A 75 6.95 11.79 -6.62
C ILE A 75 6.13 10.69 -5.97
N THR A 76 5.76 9.68 -6.75
CA THR A 76 5.04 8.54 -6.20
C THR A 76 5.99 7.81 -5.26
N SER A 77 5.63 7.70 -3.98
CA SER A 77 6.32 6.85 -3.01
C SER A 77 6.18 5.40 -3.48
N LEU A 78 7.11 4.95 -4.34
CA LEU A 78 7.21 3.65 -4.98
C LEU A 78 5.91 2.79 -4.99
N LYS A 79 4.84 3.37 -5.53
CA LYS A 79 3.51 2.73 -5.71
C LYS A 79 2.87 3.23 -6.99
N LEU A 80 3.51 2.90 -8.11
CA LEU A 80 2.94 2.57 -9.42
C LEU A 80 3.99 2.90 -10.50
N LEU A 81 4.90 1.95 -10.74
CA LEU A 81 5.52 1.75 -12.06
C LEU A 81 5.12 0.33 -12.50
N CYS A 82 3.82 0.09 -12.67
CA CYS A 82 3.32 -1.09 -13.38
C CYS A 82 3.17 -0.69 -14.84
N SER A 83 4.26 -0.69 -15.60
CA SER A 83 4.21 -0.53 -17.06
C SER A 83 3.89 -1.89 -17.69
N ALA A 84 2.67 -2.38 -17.48
CA ALA A 84 2.22 -3.60 -18.14
C ALA A 84 1.80 -3.29 -19.58
N GLU A 85 2.77 -3.24 -20.49
CA GLU A 85 2.47 -3.46 -21.89
C GLU A 85 2.00 -4.92 -22.08
N LEU A 86 1.03 -5.11 -22.97
CA LEU A 86 0.28 -6.34 -23.21
C LEU A 86 1.20 -7.49 -23.66
N VAL A 87 1.84 -8.20 -22.72
CA VAL A 87 2.54 -9.46 -23.02
C VAL A 87 1.53 -10.61 -22.88
N GLY A 88 1.38 -11.39 -23.96
CA GLY A 88 0.38 -12.45 -24.08
C GLY A 88 0.51 -13.58 -23.04
N ARG A 89 -0.52 -14.43 -22.96
CA ARG A 89 -0.68 -15.53 -21.98
C ARG A 89 0.52 -16.49 -21.87
N THR A 90 1.33 -16.62 -22.92
CA THR A 90 2.53 -17.48 -22.96
C THR A 90 3.72 -16.91 -22.18
N ALA A 91 3.70 -15.64 -21.79
CA ALA A 91 4.81 -15.00 -21.07
C ALA A 91 4.69 -15.04 -19.54
N ALA A 92 3.52 -15.38 -18.99
CA ALA A 92 3.29 -15.35 -17.54
C ALA A 92 4.22 -16.30 -16.75
N PRO A 93 4.43 -17.58 -17.15
CA PRO A 93 5.37 -18.46 -16.45
C PRO A 93 6.81 -17.98 -16.58
N THR A 94 7.20 -17.49 -17.76
CA THR A 94 8.55 -16.97 -18.03
C THR A 94 8.86 -15.73 -17.18
N LEU A 95 7.89 -14.81 -17.05
CA LEU A 95 8.04 -13.61 -16.23
C LEU A 95 8.11 -13.92 -14.73
N LEU A 96 7.33 -14.90 -14.25
CA LEU A 96 7.40 -15.33 -12.85
C LEU A 96 8.79 -15.90 -12.52
N SER A 97 9.38 -16.68 -13.42
CA SER A 97 10.75 -17.19 -13.26
C SER A 97 11.81 -16.08 -13.25
N VAL A 98 11.66 -15.07 -14.13
CA VAL A 98 12.55 -13.89 -14.12
C VAL A 98 12.41 -13.12 -12.82
N THR A 99 11.17 -12.90 -12.37
CA THR A 99 10.87 -12.19 -11.11
C THR A 99 11.44 -12.94 -9.90
N LEU A 100 11.37 -14.27 -9.89
CA LEU A 100 11.99 -15.08 -8.85
C LEU A 100 13.52 -14.96 -8.86
N SER A 101 14.16 -15.05 -10.03
CA SER A 101 15.62 -14.93 -10.13
C SER A 101 16.12 -13.55 -9.66
N GLN A 102 15.39 -12.49 -9.97
CA GLN A 102 15.68 -11.16 -9.45
C GLN A 102 15.41 -11.06 -7.94
N ALA A 103 14.37 -11.72 -7.41
CA ALA A 103 14.13 -11.80 -5.98
C ALA A 103 15.30 -12.47 -5.25
N GLU A 104 15.85 -13.55 -5.81
CA GLU A 104 17.02 -14.24 -5.25
C GLU A 104 18.27 -13.34 -5.25
N ASN A 105 18.50 -12.60 -6.33
CA ASN A 105 19.62 -11.67 -6.41
C ASN A 105 19.43 -10.50 -5.44
N ALA A 106 18.24 -9.92 -5.38
CA ALA A 106 17.86 -8.91 -4.40
C ALA A 106 18.09 -9.39 -2.97
N HIS A 107 17.66 -10.62 -2.65
CA HIS A 107 17.85 -11.20 -1.32
C HIS A 107 19.33 -11.39 -0.98
N LYS A 108 20.17 -11.85 -1.92
CA LYS A 108 21.62 -11.98 -1.71
C LYS A 108 22.29 -10.63 -1.48
N GLU A 109 21.93 -9.62 -2.27
CA GLU A 109 22.48 -8.26 -2.16
C GLU A 109 22.03 -7.58 -0.85
N ILE A 110 20.78 -7.80 -0.44
CA ILE A 110 20.29 -7.38 0.86
C ILE A 110 21.13 -8.08 1.94
N LEU A 111 21.20 -9.41 1.98
CA LEU A 111 22.00 -10.14 2.97
C LEU A 111 23.46 -9.69 3.07
N ALA A 112 24.08 -9.26 1.97
CA ALA A 112 25.46 -8.80 1.91
C ALA A 112 25.64 -7.31 2.30
N MET A 113 24.56 -6.57 2.56
CA MET A 113 24.63 -5.14 2.85
C MET A 113 25.33 -4.86 4.18
N ASN A 114 26.23 -3.89 4.16
CA ASN A 114 26.90 -3.44 5.37
C ASN A 114 26.00 -2.52 6.22
N ILE A 115 25.40 -3.07 7.26
CA ILE A 115 24.53 -2.35 8.20
C ILE A 115 25.27 -1.69 9.37
N SER A 116 26.61 -1.72 9.40
CA SER A 116 27.38 -1.10 10.49
C SER A 116 27.14 0.41 10.61
N SER A 117 26.78 1.06 9.51
CA SER A 117 26.42 2.48 9.48
C SER A 117 25.02 2.79 10.02
N PHE A 118 24.20 1.77 10.31
CA PHE A 118 22.82 1.97 10.76
C PHE A 118 22.78 2.16 12.28
N ASN A 119 21.92 3.06 12.74
CA ASN A 119 21.57 3.17 14.15
C ASN A 119 20.69 1.98 14.58
N GLU A 120 20.37 1.87 15.87
CA GLU A 120 19.57 0.75 16.40
C GLU A 120 18.20 0.61 15.72
N LEU A 121 17.51 1.72 15.42
CA LEU A 121 16.24 1.69 14.69
C LEU A 121 16.42 1.20 13.25
N GLY A 122 17.49 1.60 12.58
CA GLY A 122 17.81 1.15 11.23
C GLY A 122 18.12 -0.34 11.17
N LYS A 123 18.82 -0.87 12.19
CA LYS A 123 19.06 -2.33 12.30
C LYS A 123 17.77 -3.12 12.52
N LEU A 124 16.81 -2.57 13.29
CA LEU A 124 15.49 -3.19 13.47
C LEU A 124 14.68 -3.18 12.17
N ALA A 125 14.57 -2.02 11.51
CA ALA A 125 13.90 -1.90 10.21
C ALA A 125 14.51 -2.85 9.16
N TRP A 126 15.82 -3.01 9.20
CA TRP A 126 16.55 -3.93 8.37
C TRP A 126 16.25 -5.40 8.66
N ALA A 127 16.20 -5.79 9.95
CA ALA A 127 15.84 -7.14 10.34
C ALA A 127 14.39 -7.51 9.93
N ASP A 128 13.46 -6.55 10.03
CA ASP A 128 12.10 -6.72 9.55
C ASP A 128 12.06 -6.83 8.02
N CYS A 129 12.84 -6.00 7.32
CA CYS A 129 12.97 -6.08 5.88
C CYS A 129 13.45 -7.47 5.41
N LEU A 130 14.49 -8.03 6.04
CA LEU A 130 15.00 -9.37 5.72
C LEU A 130 13.88 -10.43 5.78
N LYS A 131 13.07 -10.44 6.85
CA LYS A 131 11.94 -11.37 6.98
C LYS A 131 10.90 -11.17 5.88
N LEU A 132 10.58 -9.92 5.53
CA LEU A 132 9.63 -9.60 4.47
C LEU A 132 10.11 -10.10 3.10
N TYR A 133 11.42 -10.06 2.83
CA TYR A 133 12.01 -10.61 1.61
C TYR A 133 12.00 -12.15 1.59
N GLU A 134 12.23 -12.82 2.73
CA GLU A 134 12.06 -14.28 2.84
C GLU A 134 10.62 -14.71 2.55
N ASP A 135 9.64 -14.03 3.14
CA ASP A 135 8.22 -14.26 2.87
C ASP A 135 7.87 -14.03 1.40
N THR A 136 8.46 -13.00 0.80
CA THR A 136 8.29 -12.67 -0.62
C THR A 136 8.81 -13.81 -1.51
N PHE A 137 9.99 -14.34 -1.22
CA PHE A 137 10.55 -15.48 -1.95
C PHE A 137 9.65 -16.72 -1.84
N TYR A 138 9.15 -17.01 -0.64
CA TYR A 138 8.22 -18.11 -0.42
C TYR A 138 6.94 -17.98 -1.27
N GLN A 139 6.38 -16.78 -1.33
CA GLN A 139 5.17 -16.47 -2.10
C GLN A 139 5.40 -16.54 -3.63
N LEU A 140 6.56 -16.09 -4.11
CA LEU A 140 6.95 -16.22 -5.51
C LEU A 140 7.14 -17.68 -5.92
N ASN A 141 7.80 -18.48 -5.08
CA ASN A 141 7.95 -19.92 -5.32
C ASN A 141 6.59 -20.64 -5.36
N LYS A 142 5.66 -20.30 -4.44
CA LYS A 142 4.28 -20.80 -4.50
C LYS A 142 3.57 -20.42 -5.80
N SER A 143 3.79 -19.20 -6.28
CA SER A 143 3.20 -18.68 -7.52
C SER A 143 3.61 -19.48 -8.75
N ILE A 144 4.90 -19.86 -8.84
CA ILE A 144 5.41 -20.69 -9.94
C ILE A 144 4.84 -22.12 -9.87
N ASN A 145 4.89 -22.72 -8.68
CA ASN A 145 4.44 -24.11 -8.47
C ASN A 145 2.93 -24.32 -8.64
N ASN A 146 2.14 -23.25 -8.57
CA ASN A 146 0.68 -23.28 -8.71
C ASN A 146 0.18 -22.40 -9.87
N SER A 147 1.01 -22.22 -10.90
CA SER A 147 0.74 -21.36 -12.09
C SER A 147 -0.55 -21.68 -12.87
N GLY A 148 -1.24 -22.79 -12.55
CA GLY A 148 -2.57 -23.14 -13.06
C GLY A 148 -3.77 -22.55 -12.28
N LYS A 149 -3.56 -21.93 -11.10
CA LYS A 149 -4.61 -21.33 -10.26
C LYS A 149 -4.42 -19.81 -10.15
N THR A 150 -4.98 -19.07 -11.11
CA THR A 150 -4.75 -17.63 -11.27
C THR A 150 -5.09 -16.77 -10.04
N ASN A 151 -6.12 -17.13 -9.26
CA ASN A 151 -6.51 -16.37 -8.06
C ASN A 151 -5.50 -16.51 -6.91
N ASP A 152 -4.92 -17.70 -6.72
CA ASP A 152 -3.94 -17.96 -5.66
C ASP A 152 -2.62 -17.26 -6.00
N VAL A 153 -2.21 -17.34 -7.28
CA VAL A 153 -1.05 -16.61 -7.81
C VAL A 153 -1.22 -15.10 -7.64
N GLN A 154 -2.41 -14.55 -7.91
CA GLN A 154 -2.65 -13.11 -7.72
C GLN A 154 -2.50 -12.70 -6.26
N THR A 155 -2.97 -13.56 -5.35
CA THR A 155 -2.91 -13.31 -3.91
C THR A 155 -1.47 -13.29 -3.43
N TRP A 156 -0.67 -14.29 -3.80
CA TRP A 156 0.74 -14.35 -3.41
C TRP A 156 1.59 -13.24 -4.04
N LEU A 157 1.35 -12.91 -5.31
CA LEU A 157 2.02 -11.76 -5.93
C LEU A 157 1.66 -10.43 -5.25
N SER A 158 0.41 -10.29 -4.78
CA SER A 158 -0.04 -9.07 -4.10
C SER A 158 0.58 -8.95 -2.72
N ALA A 159 0.68 -10.07 -2.00
CA ALA A 159 1.36 -10.13 -0.72
C ALA A 159 2.87 -9.88 -0.88
N ALA A 160 3.51 -10.38 -1.94
CA ALA A 160 4.92 -10.16 -2.25
C ALA A 160 5.22 -8.67 -2.49
N MET A 161 4.37 -8.00 -3.28
CA MET A 161 4.44 -6.55 -3.48
C MET A 161 4.20 -5.77 -2.18
N GLY A 162 3.24 -6.20 -1.37
CA GLY A 162 2.98 -5.60 -0.05
C GLY A 162 4.20 -5.70 0.87
N ASN A 163 4.83 -6.87 0.94
CA ASN A 163 6.01 -7.11 1.75
C ASN A 163 7.19 -6.21 1.34
N HIS A 164 7.43 -6.09 0.03
CA HIS A 164 8.44 -5.17 -0.51
C HIS A 164 8.19 -3.72 -0.07
N GLN A 165 6.94 -3.26 -0.18
CA GLN A 165 6.56 -1.90 0.23
C GLN A 165 6.65 -1.67 1.74
N ILE A 166 6.27 -2.67 2.55
CA ILE A 166 6.40 -2.59 4.01
C ILE A 166 7.87 -2.46 4.41
N CYS A 167 8.78 -3.21 3.76
CA CYS A 167 10.21 -3.05 4.02
C CYS A 167 10.64 -1.60 3.78
N LEU A 168 10.33 -1.03 2.61
CA LEU A 168 10.73 0.34 2.28
C LEU A 168 10.11 1.37 3.23
N ASN A 169 8.83 1.21 3.56
CA ASN A 169 8.11 2.09 4.48
C ASN A 169 8.72 2.07 5.89
N GLY A 170 9.22 0.92 6.35
CA GLY A 170 9.91 0.83 7.63
C GLY A 170 11.05 1.84 7.75
N PHE A 171 11.84 2.04 6.69
CA PHE A 171 12.91 3.04 6.68
C PHE A 171 12.38 4.48 6.61
N HIS A 172 11.26 4.71 5.93
CA HIS A 172 10.61 6.02 5.92
C HIS A 172 10.05 6.42 7.29
N ASP A 173 9.38 5.49 7.98
CA ASP A 173 8.73 5.73 9.28
C ASP A 173 9.75 6.11 10.37
N PHE A 174 10.97 5.58 10.29
CA PHE A 174 12.07 5.95 11.18
C PHE A 174 12.90 7.17 10.71
N GLN A 175 12.46 7.88 9.66
CA GLN A 175 13.18 9.01 9.06
C GLN A 175 14.59 8.62 8.57
N LEU A 176 14.75 7.36 8.14
CA LEU A 176 16.00 6.79 7.65
C LEU A 176 16.04 6.70 6.12
N SER A 177 15.25 7.52 5.42
CA SER A 177 15.13 7.47 3.95
C SER A 177 16.46 7.63 3.21
N SER A 178 17.45 8.32 3.77
CA SER A 178 18.80 8.41 3.19
C SER A 178 19.53 7.07 3.13
N HIS A 179 19.13 6.09 3.96
CA HIS A 179 19.66 4.74 3.89
C HIS A 179 19.09 3.97 2.70
N LEU A 180 17.90 4.34 2.19
CA LEU A 180 17.32 3.74 0.99
C LEU A 180 18.18 4.01 -0.27
N GLU A 181 18.93 5.11 -0.32
CA GLU A 181 19.90 5.37 -1.39
C GLU A 181 21.07 4.37 -1.40
N LYS A 182 21.32 3.70 -0.26
CA LYS A 182 22.34 2.65 -0.14
C LYS A 182 21.82 1.28 -0.54
N PHE A 183 20.51 1.14 -0.79
CA PHE A 183 19.97 -0.12 -1.27
C PHE A 183 20.38 -0.33 -2.73
N PRO A 184 20.71 -1.58 -3.11
CA PRO A 184 21.16 -1.87 -4.45
C PRO A 184 20.03 -1.62 -5.46
N SER A 185 20.39 -1.10 -6.65
CA SER A 185 19.44 -0.76 -7.72
C SER A 185 18.55 -1.92 -8.14
N VAL A 186 19.00 -3.16 -7.91
CA VAL A 186 18.25 -4.41 -8.10
C VAL A 186 16.88 -4.41 -7.43
N LEU A 187 16.66 -3.59 -6.39
CA LEU A 187 15.37 -3.50 -5.70
C LEU A 187 14.35 -2.64 -6.43
N ASN A 188 14.80 -1.65 -7.20
CA ASN A 188 13.91 -0.90 -8.08
C ASN A 188 13.41 -1.83 -9.19
N ASP A 189 14.32 -2.58 -9.82
CA ASP A 189 13.99 -3.58 -10.83
C ASP A 189 13.06 -4.66 -10.25
N PHE A 190 13.30 -5.09 -9.01
CA PHE A 190 12.45 -6.07 -8.34
C PHE A 190 11.02 -5.57 -8.14
N SER A 191 10.86 -4.31 -7.73
CA SER A 191 9.54 -3.67 -7.58
C SER A 191 8.78 -3.65 -8.92
N GLU A 192 9.45 -3.31 -10.02
CA GLU A 192 8.86 -3.29 -11.36
C GLU A 192 8.44 -4.69 -11.81
N ASN A 193 9.26 -5.71 -11.57
CA ASN A 193 8.98 -7.08 -11.99
C ASN A 193 7.86 -7.75 -11.18
N LEU A 194 7.77 -7.47 -9.87
CA LEU A 194 6.58 -7.81 -9.08
C LEU A 194 5.32 -7.15 -9.65
N CYS A 195 5.43 -5.88 -10.05
CA CYS A 195 4.33 -5.11 -10.63
C CYS A 195 3.87 -5.70 -11.97
N ASN A 196 4.82 -6.03 -12.85
CA ASN A 196 4.54 -6.62 -14.16
C ASN A 196 3.91 -8.01 -14.01
N SER A 197 4.41 -8.83 -13.07
CA SER A 197 3.83 -10.14 -12.75
C SER A 197 2.40 -10.04 -12.26
N LEU A 198 2.09 -9.05 -11.40
CA LEU A 198 0.73 -8.78 -10.91
C LEU A 198 -0.24 -8.40 -12.03
N ALA A 199 0.19 -7.53 -12.94
CA ALA A 199 -0.63 -7.05 -14.03
C ALA A 199 -0.92 -8.16 -15.05
N ILE A 200 0.10 -8.95 -15.40
CA ILE A 200 -0.04 -10.08 -16.33
C ILE A 200 -0.91 -11.17 -15.75
N ASN A 201 -0.70 -11.57 -14.49
CA ASN A 201 -1.53 -12.62 -13.87
C ASN A 201 -3.01 -12.19 -13.73
N LYS A 202 -3.26 -10.89 -13.50
CA LYS A 202 -4.62 -10.33 -13.52
C LYS A 202 -5.23 -10.37 -14.93
N ALA A 203 -4.44 -10.08 -15.97
CA ALA A 203 -4.89 -10.12 -17.36
C ALA A 203 -5.18 -11.56 -17.85
N THR A 204 -4.38 -12.54 -17.42
CA THR A 204 -4.60 -13.97 -17.76
C THR A 204 -5.83 -14.55 -17.07
N ALA A 205 -6.20 -14.03 -15.89
CA ALA A 205 -7.41 -14.39 -15.15
C ALA A 205 -8.72 -13.91 -15.80
N ILE A 206 -8.67 -12.94 -16.73
CA ILE A 206 -9.85 -12.46 -17.46
C ILE A 206 -10.16 -13.44 -18.61
N PRO A 207 -11.36 -14.05 -18.68
CA PRO A 207 -11.74 -14.89 -19.81
C PRO A 207 -11.79 -14.07 -21.11
N SER A 208 -11.22 -14.62 -22.19
CA SER A 208 -11.11 -13.99 -23.52
C SER A 208 -12.45 -13.57 -24.15
N ALA A 209 -13.59 -14.00 -23.59
CA ALA A 209 -14.92 -13.61 -24.04
C ALA A 209 -15.30 -12.14 -23.71
N SER A 210 -14.51 -11.42 -22.91
CA SER A 210 -14.79 -10.03 -22.51
C SER A 210 -14.23 -8.95 -23.46
N LEU A 211 -13.51 -9.33 -24.51
CA LEU A 211 -12.98 -8.41 -25.54
C LEU A 211 -13.94 -8.18 -26.72
N SER A 212 -15.17 -8.71 -26.67
CA SER A 212 -16.19 -8.42 -27.68
C SER A 212 -16.82 -7.03 -27.43
N THR A 213 -16.56 -6.12 -28.34
CA THR A 213 -17.17 -4.79 -28.46
C THR A 213 -18.66 -4.93 -28.76
N ASN A 214 -19.51 -4.89 -27.73
CA ASN A 214 -20.92 -4.61 -27.94
C ASN A 214 -21.48 -3.77 -26.76
N PRO A 215 -21.85 -2.49 -26.98
CA PRO A 215 -22.37 -1.64 -25.91
C PRO A 215 -23.86 -1.91 -25.74
N GLN A 216 -24.20 -3.00 -25.03
CA GLN A 216 -25.54 -3.15 -24.46
C GLN A 216 -25.44 -3.19 -22.94
N LEU A 217 -25.88 -2.08 -22.35
CA LEU A 217 -26.22 -1.91 -20.94
C LEU A 217 -27.06 -3.10 -20.44
N LYS A 218 -26.42 -4.02 -19.74
CA LYS A 218 -27.05 -4.83 -18.69
C LYS A 218 -26.09 -4.87 -17.51
N GLY A 219 -26.60 -4.40 -16.37
CA GLY A 219 -25.82 -4.00 -15.19
C GLY A 219 -24.69 -4.96 -14.85
N ARG A 220 -23.46 -4.45 -14.88
CA ARG A 220 -22.29 -5.15 -14.34
C ARG A 220 -22.47 -5.21 -12.82
N ARG A 221 -22.90 -6.38 -12.34
CA ARG A 221 -22.85 -6.75 -10.92
C ARG A 221 -21.39 -6.71 -10.48
N LEU A 222 -21.03 -5.70 -9.69
CA LEU A 222 -19.75 -5.64 -8.99
C LEU A 222 -19.56 -6.94 -8.18
N LEU A 223 -18.39 -7.57 -8.29
CA LEU A 223 -18.01 -8.71 -7.46
C LEU A 223 -17.75 -8.23 -6.02
N ARG A 224 -18.84 -7.95 -5.30
CA ARG A 224 -18.91 -7.97 -3.85
C ARG A 224 -19.16 -9.43 -3.46
N GLY A 225 -18.11 -10.25 -3.51
CA GLY A 225 -18.15 -11.66 -3.14
C GLY A 225 -16.92 -11.97 -2.30
N GLY A 226 -17.11 -12.17 -1.01
CA GLY A 226 -16.08 -12.69 -0.13
C GLY A 226 -15.65 -14.07 -0.61
N VAL A 227 -14.34 -14.30 -0.64
CA VAL A 227 -13.78 -15.65 -0.78
C VAL A 227 -14.12 -16.42 0.50
N ALA A 228 -14.86 -17.51 0.34
CA ALA A 228 -15.02 -18.50 1.40
C ALA A 228 -13.70 -19.27 1.52
N TRP A 229 -13.00 -19.07 2.63
CA TRP A 229 -11.90 -19.94 3.02
C TRP A 229 -12.51 -21.26 3.50
N SER A 230 -12.21 -22.36 2.83
CA SER A 230 -12.35 -23.70 3.40
C SER A 230 -10.95 -24.26 3.58
N GLU A 231 -10.35 -24.00 4.74
CA GLU A 231 -9.21 -24.78 5.22
C GLU A 231 -9.74 -25.78 6.25
N ALA A 232 -9.49 -27.05 5.99
CA ALA A 232 -9.84 -28.14 6.88
C ALA A 232 -8.91 -28.08 8.11
N GLY A 233 -9.52 -28.09 9.30
CA GLY A 233 -8.83 -28.47 10.53
C GLY A 233 -8.33 -27.30 11.39
N SER A 234 -9.24 -26.59 12.06
CA SER A 234 -9.11 -26.24 13.48
C SER A 234 -10.40 -25.59 13.98
N THR A 235 -10.97 -26.18 15.02
CA THR A 235 -12.09 -25.64 15.78
C THR A 235 -11.58 -24.45 16.60
N GLU A 236 -11.85 -23.23 16.13
CA GLU A 236 -12.43 -22.15 16.95
C GLU A 236 -12.69 -20.92 16.06
N SER A 237 -13.99 -20.59 15.95
CA SER A 237 -14.56 -19.49 15.18
C SER A 237 -13.96 -18.15 15.59
N HIS A 238 -13.42 -17.35 14.67
CA HIS A 238 -13.54 -15.87 14.65
C HIS A 238 -13.09 -15.28 13.28
N THR A 239 -13.87 -15.43 12.21
CA THR A 239 -13.74 -14.60 10.99
C THR A 239 -15.10 -14.27 10.35
N GLY A 240 -15.92 -13.50 11.06
CA GLY A 240 -17.10 -12.86 10.48
C GLY A 240 -16.77 -11.47 9.95
N PHE A 241 -16.24 -11.34 8.73
CA PHE A 241 -16.25 -10.05 8.03
C PHE A 241 -17.66 -9.78 7.48
N LEU A 242 -18.24 -8.68 7.94
CA LEU A 242 -19.62 -8.21 7.74
C LEU A 242 -20.18 -8.42 6.32
N THR A 243 -21.36 -9.03 6.23
CA THR A 243 -22.06 -9.29 4.96
C THR A 243 -22.73 -8.03 4.42
N SER A 244 -23.28 -8.13 3.21
CA SER A 244 -23.76 -6.97 2.46
C SER A 244 -24.76 -6.02 3.16
N PRO A 245 -25.67 -6.50 4.03
CA PRO A 245 -26.58 -5.66 4.82
C PRO A 245 -25.90 -4.93 6.00
N ASP A 246 -24.71 -5.37 6.42
CA ASP A 246 -24.04 -4.88 7.64
C ASP A 246 -23.05 -3.73 7.38
N ARG A 247 -22.84 -3.34 6.12
CA ARG A 247 -22.11 -2.11 5.80
C ARG A 247 -23.00 -0.90 6.03
N LYS A 248 -23.27 -0.58 7.30
CA LYS A 248 -23.71 0.76 7.68
C LYS A 248 -22.58 1.73 7.33
N PRO A 249 -22.87 2.96 6.85
CA PRO A 249 -21.88 4.03 6.85
C PRO A 249 -21.26 4.13 8.24
N LEU A 250 -20.00 4.56 8.36
CA LEU A 250 -19.41 4.99 9.63
C LEU A 250 -20.17 6.22 10.13
N GLN A 251 -21.38 6.02 10.64
CA GLN A 251 -21.97 6.88 11.63
C GLN A 251 -21.04 6.78 12.83
N GLN A 252 -20.72 7.92 13.47
CA GLN A 252 -20.04 7.95 14.76
C GLN A 252 -20.62 6.82 15.63
N GLY A 253 -19.80 5.80 15.85
CA GLY A 253 -20.21 4.65 16.63
C GLY A 253 -20.69 5.16 17.99
N THR A 254 -21.77 4.57 18.49
CA THR A 254 -22.13 4.72 19.90
C THR A 254 -20.86 4.57 20.74
N PRO A 255 -20.58 5.47 21.70
CA PRO A 255 -19.35 5.41 22.49
C PRO A 255 -19.16 3.99 23.02
N ILE A 256 -18.11 3.30 22.56
CA ILE A 256 -17.79 1.97 23.06
C ILE A 256 -17.45 2.17 24.53
N LYS A 257 -18.32 1.67 25.42
CA LYS A 257 -18.07 1.73 26.86
C LYS A 257 -16.85 0.86 27.15
N ALA A 258 -15.76 1.49 27.55
CA ALA A 258 -14.57 0.78 27.97
C ALA A 258 -14.83 0.09 29.31
N ASP A 259 -14.29 -1.13 29.47
CA ASP A 259 -14.31 -1.84 30.74
C ASP A 259 -13.26 -1.23 31.68
N ILE A 260 -12.10 -0.84 31.13
CA ILE A 260 -11.05 -0.09 31.83
C ILE A 260 -10.41 0.97 30.93
N VAL A 261 -9.93 2.05 31.55
CA VAL A 261 -9.21 3.15 30.90
C VAL A 261 -7.77 3.21 31.40
N VAL A 262 -6.81 3.31 30.49
CA VAL A 262 -5.39 3.57 30.80
C VAL A 262 -5.09 5.02 30.46
N ALA A 263 -4.55 5.77 31.41
CA ALA A 263 -4.19 7.17 31.22
C ALA A 263 -2.93 7.51 32.02
N GLN A 264 -1.90 8.00 31.34
CA GLN A 264 -0.62 8.31 31.96
C GLN A 264 -0.72 9.46 32.97
N ASP A 265 -1.65 10.39 32.74
CA ASP A 265 -1.97 11.53 33.61
C ASP A 265 -2.74 11.17 34.88
N GLY A 266 -3.09 9.89 35.08
CA GLY A 266 -3.88 9.42 36.22
C GLY A 266 -5.39 9.64 36.08
N SER A 267 -5.87 10.12 34.93
CA SER A 267 -7.31 10.28 34.65
C SER A 267 -8.01 8.97 34.25
N GLY A 268 -7.33 7.83 34.41
CA GLY A 268 -7.78 6.49 34.06
C GLY A 268 -7.70 5.54 35.27
N ASN A 269 -8.08 4.28 35.06
CA ASN A 269 -7.97 3.22 36.05
C ASN A 269 -6.52 2.78 36.30
N TYR A 270 -5.66 2.86 35.26
CA TYR A 270 -4.25 2.47 35.31
C TYR A 270 -3.37 3.49 34.60
N HIS A 271 -2.11 3.59 35.02
CA HIS A 271 -1.12 4.48 34.38
C HIS A 271 -0.41 3.82 33.21
N THR A 272 -0.30 2.49 33.23
CA THR A 272 0.38 1.71 32.20
C THR A 272 -0.48 0.59 31.63
N ILE A 273 -0.19 0.23 30.39
CA ILE A 273 -0.87 -0.89 29.71
C ILE A 273 -0.57 -2.21 30.42
N SER A 274 0.65 -2.38 30.94
CA SER A 274 1.07 -3.61 31.64
C SER A 274 0.26 -3.86 32.91
N GLU A 275 -0.02 -2.83 33.70
CA GLU A 275 -0.89 -2.93 34.89
C GLU A 275 -2.32 -3.31 34.51
N ALA A 276 -2.86 -2.66 33.47
CA ALA A 276 -4.17 -2.95 32.94
C ALA A 276 -4.29 -4.41 32.47
N LEU A 277 -3.29 -4.93 31.77
CA LEU A 277 -3.23 -6.31 31.31
C LEU A 277 -3.14 -7.32 32.47
N ALA A 278 -2.42 -7.00 33.54
CA ALA A 278 -2.34 -7.86 34.72
C ALA A 278 -3.69 -7.97 35.45
N ALA A 279 -4.47 -6.89 35.45
CA ALA A 279 -5.78 -6.83 36.10
C ALA A 279 -6.93 -7.43 35.26
N VAL A 280 -6.77 -7.56 33.94
CA VAL A 280 -7.83 -8.09 33.07
C VAL A 280 -8.27 -9.50 33.49
N ASN A 281 -7.34 -10.35 33.90
CA ASN A 281 -7.64 -11.74 34.27
C ASN A 281 -8.52 -11.87 35.52
N SER A 282 -8.47 -10.91 36.45
CA SER A 282 -9.31 -10.90 37.66
C SER A 282 -10.65 -10.20 37.47
N MET A 283 -10.78 -9.35 36.44
CA MET A 283 -11.99 -8.57 36.17
C MET A 283 -12.92 -9.20 35.12
N ARG A 284 -12.43 -10.22 34.41
CA ARG A 284 -13.16 -10.83 33.31
C ARG A 284 -14.25 -11.80 33.82
N ASN A 285 -15.49 -11.33 33.83
CA ASN A 285 -16.67 -12.17 34.06
C ASN A 285 -17.27 -12.62 32.71
N GLY A 286 -16.67 -13.64 32.08
CA GLY A 286 -17.23 -14.35 30.92
C GLY A 286 -16.33 -14.43 29.68
N THR A 287 -16.91 -14.85 28.55
CA THR A 287 -16.23 -15.02 27.26
C THR A 287 -16.34 -13.81 26.32
N GLY A 288 -17.03 -12.75 26.78
CA GLY A 288 -17.22 -11.51 26.01
C GLY A 288 -15.92 -10.73 25.76
N ARG A 289 -15.97 -9.85 24.75
CA ARG A 289 -14.88 -8.92 24.42
C ARG A 289 -14.65 -7.96 25.59
N PHE A 290 -13.42 -7.94 26.12
CA PHE A 290 -12.97 -6.97 27.10
C PHE A 290 -12.32 -5.77 26.40
N VAL A 291 -12.75 -4.55 26.69
CA VAL A 291 -12.34 -3.33 25.98
C VAL A 291 -11.49 -2.46 26.90
N ILE A 292 -10.20 -2.38 26.58
CA ILE A 292 -9.24 -1.45 27.20
C ILE A 292 -9.16 -0.20 26.33
N TYR A 293 -9.44 0.97 26.92
CA TYR A 293 -9.29 2.26 26.24
C TYR A 293 -8.04 2.98 26.73
N VAL A 294 -7.12 3.29 25.82
CA VAL A 294 -5.89 4.03 26.15
C VAL A 294 -6.09 5.49 25.75
N LYS A 295 -6.12 6.38 26.74
CA LYS A 295 -6.10 7.82 26.52
C LYS A 295 -4.74 8.22 25.97
N ARG A 296 -4.75 9.08 24.95
CA ARG A 296 -3.55 9.75 24.45
C ARG A 296 -3.17 10.91 25.35
#